data_AF-A0A9W8R8D7-F1
#
_entry.id   AF-A0A9W8R8D7-F1
#
_cell.length_a   1.000
_cell.length_b   1.000
_cell.length_c   1.000
_cell.angle_alpha   90.00
_cell.angle_beta   90.00
_cell.angle_gamma   90.00
#
_symmetry.space_group_name_H-M   'P 1'
#
loop_
_entity.id
_entity.type
_entity.pdbx_description
1 polymer ?
#
loop_
_entity_poly.entity_id
_entity_poly.type
_entity_poly.pdbx_seq_one_letter_code
_entity_poly.pdbx_strand_id
1 'polypeptide(L)'
;MLRLLSNSIPEDLLLDFGDFGKKYGIEAAVPQIWSVAAVGLGDVKKQPTFHVIQTFPAPLARAFIGQGQSLHVASNRNQDIYDRVADFLGDDVLYSSVVVSSERSSAGVSVVARDNEGRLTEIRAKCLLISIPPTLANLAPFELDQDELNVFSKLKGTKAFAGAVVASTLPLNTSIINVAPSGDWLDYPESNFAQWFKTLDSPDRYDKVMMFGDRNLDAQSAKKLVERTYNKLVDAGSLEGGSQLEWLQFAEHGTSNLRVTTEDLKAGFI
;
A
#
# COMPACT_ATOMS: atom_id res chain seq x y z
N MET A 1 -10.23 -27.72 -6.61
CA MET A 1 -10.41 -26.71 -5.55
C MET A 1 -9.62 -27.18 -4.33
N LEU A 2 -8.39 -26.70 -4.14
CA LEU A 2 -7.60 -27.02 -2.94
C LEU A 2 -8.18 -26.15 -1.80
N ARG A 3 -9.10 -26.71 -1.00
CA ARG A 3 -9.47 -26.12 0.28
C ARG A 3 -8.26 -26.31 1.21
N LEU A 4 -7.42 -25.30 1.36
CA LEU A 4 -6.54 -25.21 2.51
C LEU A 4 -7.46 -24.99 3.71
N LEU A 5 -7.64 -26.03 4.53
CA LEU A 5 -8.42 -25.97 5.75
C LEU A 5 -7.73 -25.01 6.72
N SER A 6 -8.49 -24.19 7.44
CA SER A 6 -7.97 -23.22 8.43
C SER A 6 -6.98 -23.79 9.45
N ASN A 7 -7.01 -25.11 9.68
CA ASN A 7 -6.07 -25.87 10.51
C ASN A 7 -4.64 -25.99 9.90
N SER A 8 -4.36 -25.40 8.74
CA SER A 8 -3.04 -25.45 8.10
C SER A 8 -2.16 -24.21 8.33
N ILE A 9 -2.69 -23.11 8.87
CA ILE A 9 -1.87 -21.92 9.15
C ILE A 9 -1.05 -22.22 10.42
N PRO A 10 0.30 -22.16 10.38
CA PRO A 10 1.12 -22.32 11.58
C PRO A 10 0.69 -21.34 12.67
N GLU A 11 0.56 -21.82 13.91
CA GLU A 11 0.08 -21.01 15.05
C GLU A 11 0.88 -19.72 15.23
N ASP A 12 2.17 -19.76 14.94
CA ASP A 12 3.05 -18.59 15.07
C ASP A 12 2.76 -17.49 14.04
N LEU A 13 2.17 -17.82 12.89
CA LEU A 13 1.69 -16.81 11.94
C LEU A 13 0.39 -16.13 12.40
N LEU A 14 -0.30 -16.72 13.37
CA LEU A 14 -1.53 -16.18 13.96
C LEU A 14 -1.25 -15.29 15.19
N LEU A 15 -0.01 -15.24 15.67
CA LEU A 15 0.41 -14.33 16.72
C LEU A 15 0.42 -12.88 16.21
N ASP A 16 0.16 -11.94 17.11
CA ASP A 16 0.53 -10.54 16.89
C ASP A 16 2.04 -10.46 16.67
N PHE A 17 2.46 -9.64 15.70
CA PHE A 17 3.87 -9.60 15.30
C PHE A 17 4.81 -9.15 16.42
N GLY A 18 4.32 -8.35 17.37
CA GLY A 18 5.09 -8.00 18.57
C GLY A 18 5.44 -9.22 19.43
N ASP A 19 4.49 -10.15 19.60
CA ASP A 19 4.71 -11.37 20.37
C ASP A 19 5.57 -12.38 19.59
N PHE A 20 5.37 -12.46 18.27
CA PHE A 20 6.27 -13.21 17.39
C PHE A 20 7.71 -12.67 17.48
N GLY A 21 7.88 -11.36 17.44
CA GLY A 21 9.16 -10.67 17.56
C GLY A 21 9.92 -11.09 18.82
N LYS A 22 9.24 -11.03 19.97
CA LYS A 22 9.79 -11.45 21.28
C LYS A 22 10.05 -12.94 21.37
N LYS A 23 9.14 -13.77 20.86
CA LYS A 23 9.28 -15.24 20.89
C LYS A 23 10.56 -15.69 20.18
N TYR A 24 10.93 -15.03 19.08
CA TYR A 24 12.07 -15.40 18.26
C TYR A 24 13.29 -14.49 18.43
N GLY A 25 13.23 -13.45 19.27
CA GLY A 25 14.34 -12.53 19.49
C GLY A 25 14.71 -11.69 18.26
N ILE A 26 13.72 -11.32 17.44
CA ILE A 26 13.94 -10.57 16.18
C ILE A 26 13.55 -9.10 16.27
N GLU A 27 13.31 -8.57 17.46
CA GLU A 27 12.90 -7.17 17.66
C GLU A 27 13.90 -6.20 17.00
N ALA A 28 15.19 -6.53 17.02
CA ALA A 28 16.26 -5.74 16.39
C ALA A 28 16.09 -5.53 14.88
N ALA A 29 15.39 -6.44 14.20
CA ALA A 29 15.15 -6.35 12.77
C ALA A 29 13.95 -5.47 12.42
N VAL A 30 13.06 -5.19 13.38
CA VAL A 30 11.77 -4.54 13.10
C VAL A 30 11.92 -3.11 12.56
N PRO A 31 12.85 -2.26 13.04
CA PRO A 31 13.10 -0.94 12.43
C PRO A 31 13.44 -1.03 10.95
N GLN A 32 14.21 -2.06 10.58
CA GLN A 32 14.55 -2.29 9.19
C GLN A 32 13.33 -2.76 8.40
N ILE A 33 12.56 -3.72 8.91
CA ILE A 33 11.32 -4.22 8.29
C ILE A 33 10.33 -3.07 8.04
N TRP A 34 10.14 -2.20 9.03
CA TRP A 34 9.33 -0.99 8.93
C TRP A 34 9.76 -0.08 7.79
N SER A 35 11.06 0.18 7.68
CA SER A 35 11.60 1.11 6.70
C SER A 35 11.49 0.63 5.23
N VAL A 36 11.48 -0.68 5.00
CA VAL A 36 11.59 -1.27 3.65
C VAL A 36 10.35 -2.03 3.18
N ALA A 37 9.53 -2.55 4.07
CA ALA A 37 8.51 -3.54 3.71
C ALA A 37 7.16 -3.36 4.40
N ALA A 38 7.15 -3.06 5.70
CA ALA A 38 5.90 -2.81 6.45
C ALA A 38 5.30 -1.40 6.19
N VAL A 39 5.54 -0.88 4.99
CA VAL A 39 5.11 0.43 4.53
C VAL A 39 3.57 0.49 4.53
N GLY A 40 3.00 1.37 5.35
CA GLY A 40 1.55 1.54 5.44
C GLY A 40 0.79 0.48 6.23
N LEU A 41 1.46 -0.40 6.99
CA LEU A 41 0.79 -1.36 7.88
C LEU A 41 0.23 -0.70 9.15
N GLY A 42 0.78 0.44 9.57
CA GLY A 42 0.40 1.12 10.81
C GLY A 42 1.06 0.47 12.02
N ASP A 43 0.30 0.24 13.09
CA ASP A 43 0.79 -0.43 14.31
C ASP A 43 1.15 -1.90 14.00
N VAL A 44 2.40 -2.09 13.57
CA VAL A 44 2.96 -3.39 13.16
C VAL A 44 2.92 -4.39 14.29
N LYS A 45 3.10 -3.94 15.54
CA LYS A 45 3.12 -4.79 16.73
C LYS A 45 1.81 -5.58 16.90
N LYS A 46 0.67 -4.94 16.58
CA LYS A 46 -0.67 -5.54 16.68
C LYS A 46 -1.17 -6.16 15.37
N GLN A 47 -0.35 -6.20 14.32
CA GLN A 47 -0.76 -6.90 13.09
C GLN A 47 -0.53 -8.40 13.24
N PRO A 48 -1.42 -9.25 12.69
CA PRO A 48 -1.15 -10.68 12.58
C PRO A 48 0.17 -10.90 11.83
N THR A 49 1.04 -11.75 12.37
CA THR A 49 2.37 -12.07 11.81
C THR A 49 2.27 -12.51 10.35
N PHE A 50 1.20 -13.25 10.02
CA PHE A 50 0.85 -13.63 8.65
C PHE A 50 0.92 -12.45 7.66
N HIS A 51 0.26 -11.33 7.99
CA HIS A 51 0.23 -10.16 7.13
C HIS A 51 1.55 -9.39 7.10
N VAL A 52 2.30 -9.37 8.20
CA VAL A 52 3.64 -8.75 8.22
C VAL A 52 4.61 -9.52 7.31
N ILE A 53 4.61 -10.86 7.37
CA ILE A 53 5.46 -11.70 6.53
C ILE A 53 5.07 -11.62 5.05
N GLN A 54 3.79 -11.40 4.71
CA GLN A 54 3.39 -11.13 3.32
C GLN A 54 4.06 -9.87 2.77
N THR A 55 4.29 -8.85 3.60
CA THR A 55 5.00 -7.63 3.16
C THR A 55 6.52 -7.80 3.15
N PHE A 56 7.07 -8.61 4.07
CA PHE A 56 8.50 -8.91 4.17
C PHE A 56 8.80 -10.40 4.03
N PRO A 57 8.57 -10.99 2.84
CA PRO A 57 8.74 -12.42 2.65
C PRO A 57 10.22 -12.80 2.61
N ALA A 58 10.52 -14.07 2.85
CA ALA A 58 11.90 -14.58 2.89
C ALA A 58 12.78 -14.22 1.67
N PRO A 59 12.27 -14.19 0.42
CA PRO A 59 13.05 -13.69 -0.71
C PRO A 59 13.48 -12.22 -0.57
N LEU A 60 12.58 -11.34 -0.10
CA LEU A 60 12.90 -9.93 0.15
C LEU A 60 13.92 -9.80 1.29
N ALA A 61 13.74 -10.57 2.37
CA ALA A 61 14.70 -10.59 3.47
C ALA A 61 16.11 -10.99 3.00
N ARG A 62 16.22 -12.05 2.18
CA ARG A 62 17.50 -12.49 1.60
C ARG A 62 18.12 -11.45 0.68
N ALA A 63 17.34 -10.85 -0.22
CA ALA A 63 17.83 -9.77 -1.09
C ALA A 63 18.34 -8.59 -0.27
N PHE A 64 17.64 -8.23 0.81
CA PHE A 64 18.00 -7.12 1.68
C PHE A 64 19.35 -7.34 2.40
N ILE A 65 19.64 -8.56 2.84
CA ILE A 65 20.93 -8.90 3.49
C ILE A 65 22.03 -9.32 2.50
N GLY A 66 21.85 -9.06 1.20
CA GLY A 66 22.83 -9.37 0.16
C GLY A 66 22.97 -10.86 -0.18
N GLN A 67 22.03 -11.71 0.29
CA GLN A 67 21.96 -13.15 0.02
C GLN A 67 20.96 -13.49 -1.09
N GLY A 68 20.40 -12.49 -1.76
CA GLY A 68 19.47 -12.65 -2.87
C GLY A 68 19.76 -11.65 -3.97
N GLN A 69 19.29 -11.92 -5.18
CA GLN A 69 19.39 -11.00 -6.29
C GLN A 69 18.26 -9.95 -6.23
N SER A 70 18.60 -8.70 -6.53
CA SER A 70 17.63 -7.63 -6.74
C SER A 70 17.56 -7.31 -8.23
N LEU A 71 16.35 -7.20 -8.76
CA LEU A 71 16.10 -6.82 -10.15
C LEU A 71 15.56 -5.39 -10.16
N HIS A 72 16.05 -4.59 -11.09
CA HIS A 72 15.57 -3.23 -11.35
C HIS A 72 15.43 -3.03 -12.85
N VAL A 73 14.50 -2.17 -13.26
CA VAL A 73 14.43 -1.73 -14.65
C VAL A 73 15.68 -0.91 -14.96
N ALA A 74 16.39 -1.21 -16.04
CA ALA A 74 17.67 -0.57 -16.37
C ALA A 74 17.57 0.96 -16.52
N SER A 75 16.41 1.48 -16.90
CA SER A 75 16.12 2.92 -16.99
C SER A 75 15.82 3.58 -15.64
N ASN A 76 15.71 2.79 -14.56
CA ASN A 76 15.16 3.16 -13.25
C ASN A 76 13.71 3.65 -13.29
N ARG A 77 13.00 3.45 -14.40
CA ARG A 77 11.59 3.83 -14.55
C ARG A 77 10.71 2.58 -14.57
N ASN A 78 10.13 2.23 -13.42
CA ASN A 78 9.24 1.07 -13.29
C ASN A 78 8.05 1.09 -14.28
N GLN A 79 7.63 2.27 -14.71
CA GLN A 79 6.57 2.49 -15.70
C GLN A 79 6.88 1.85 -17.07
N ASP A 80 8.16 1.63 -17.41
CA ASP A 80 8.59 1.03 -18.69
C ASP A 80 8.02 -0.36 -18.98
N ILE A 81 7.73 -1.12 -17.93
CA ILE A 81 7.14 -2.45 -18.05
C ILE A 81 5.67 -2.29 -18.47
N TYR A 82 4.96 -1.38 -17.81
CA TYR A 82 3.53 -1.14 -18.06
C TYR A 82 3.30 -0.46 -19.40
N ASP A 83 4.17 0.48 -19.80
CA ASP A 83 4.11 1.12 -21.12
C ASP A 83 4.25 0.07 -22.24
N ARG A 84 5.17 -0.89 -22.10
CA ARG A 84 5.32 -1.98 -23.07
C ARG A 84 4.11 -2.90 -23.13
N VAL A 85 3.46 -3.18 -21.99
CA VAL A 85 2.22 -3.98 -21.96
C VAL A 85 1.08 -3.21 -22.62
N ALA A 86 0.97 -1.93 -22.34
CA ALA A 86 0.03 -1.03 -22.99
C ALA A 86 0.22 -0.99 -24.51
N ASP A 87 1.45 -0.83 -24.99
CA ASP A 87 1.77 -0.84 -26.42
C ASP A 87 1.42 -2.18 -27.08
N PHE A 88 1.65 -3.30 -26.37
CA PHE A 88 1.30 -4.63 -26.85
C PHE A 88 -0.21 -4.84 -26.97
N LEU A 89 -0.98 -4.35 -26.00
CA LEU A 89 -2.45 -4.44 -26.00
C LEU A 89 -3.10 -3.45 -26.99
N GLY A 90 -2.45 -2.31 -27.26
CA GLY A 90 -2.93 -1.32 -28.22
C GLY A 90 -4.35 -0.82 -27.90
N ASP A 91 -5.25 -0.95 -28.87
CA ASP A 91 -6.62 -0.46 -28.78
C ASP A 91 -7.51 -1.25 -27.80
N ASP A 92 -7.02 -2.38 -27.26
CA ASP A 92 -7.74 -3.13 -26.22
C ASP A 92 -7.68 -2.44 -24.83
N VAL A 93 -6.91 -1.35 -24.70
CA VAL A 93 -6.79 -0.58 -23.45
C VAL A 93 -7.69 0.65 -23.47
N LEU A 94 -8.69 0.66 -22.57
CA LEU A 94 -9.51 1.85 -22.33
C LEU A 94 -8.90 2.72 -21.22
N TYR A 95 -8.16 3.76 -21.61
CA TYR A 95 -7.64 4.76 -20.68
C TYR A 95 -8.73 5.68 -20.14
N SER A 96 -8.43 6.37 -19.04
CA SER A 96 -9.31 7.38 -18.42
C SER A 96 -10.75 6.91 -18.21
N SER A 97 -10.93 5.60 -17.99
CA SER A 97 -12.22 4.95 -17.95
C SER A 97 -12.43 4.24 -16.62
N VAL A 98 -13.68 4.21 -16.16
CA VAL A 98 -14.11 3.49 -14.95
C VAL A 98 -15.30 2.61 -15.26
N VAL A 99 -15.32 1.39 -14.72
CA VAL A 99 -16.50 0.51 -14.82
C VAL A 99 -17.62 1.09 -13.98
N VAL A 100 -18.81 1.22 -14.56
CA VAL A 100 -20.00 1.79 -13.88
C VAL A 100 -21.09 0.77 -13.65
N SER A 101 -21.13 -0.32 -14.41
CA SER A 101 -22.00 -1.46 -14.20
C SER A 101 -21.46 -2.72 -14.89
N SER A 102 -21.94 -3.88 -14.46
CA SER A 102 -21.72 -5.15 -15.14
C SER A 102 -22.87 -6.10 -14.90
N GLU A 103 -23.06 -7.04 -15.81
CA GLU A 103 -23.98 -8.17 -15.67
C GLU A 103 -23.21 -9.49 -15.84
N ARG A 104 -23.46 -10.45 -14.95
CA ARG A 104 -22.78 -11.76 -14.95
C ARG A 104 -23.79 -12.88 -15.10
N SER A 105 -23.52 -13.82 -16.00
CA SER A 105 -24.37 -14.99 -16.25
C SER A 105 -23.54 -16.23 -16.53
N SER A 106 -24.19 -17.40 -16.61
CA SER A 106 -23.53 -18.64 -17.04
C SER A 106 -23.00 -18.60 -18.48
N ALA A 107 -23.45 -17.64 -19.30
CA ALA A 107 -23.02 -17.48 -20.69
C ALA A 107 -21.83 -16.52 -20.85
N GLY A 108 -21.52 -15.70 -19.85
CA GLY A 108 -20.46 -14.70 -19.89
C GLY A 108 -20.76 -13.46 -19.05
N VAL A 109 -20.04 -12.39 -19.34
CA VAL A 109 -20.11 -11.10 -18.66
C VAL A 109 -20.31 -9.96 -19.67
N SER A 110 -21.11 -8.97 -19.30
CA SER A 110 -21.12 -7.65 -19.93
C SER A 110 -20.64 -6.60 -18.93
N VAL A 111 -19.76 -5.69 -19.35
CA VAL A 111 -19.22 -4.61 -18.52
C VAL A 111 -19.41 -3.29 -19.26
N VAL A 112 -19.92 -2.28 -18.57
CA VAL A 112 -20.03 -0.92 -19.11
C VAL A 112 -18.96 -0.04 -18.47
N ALA A 113 -18.05 0.46 -19.29
CA ALA A 113 -17.04 1.44 -18.91
C ALA A 113 -17.48 2.85 -19.32
N ARG A 114 -17.18 3.84 -18.49
CA ARG A 114 -17.41 5.26 -18.74
C ARG A 114 -16.08 6.01 -18.73
N ASP A 115 -15.81 6.77 -19.78
CA ASP A 115 -14.63 7.65 -19.83
C ASP A 115 -14.85 9.00 -19.15
N ASN A 116 -13.82 9.85 -19.15
CA ASN A 116 -13.84 11.19 -18.58
C ASN A 116 -14.71 12.19 -19.35
N GLU A 117 -15.08 11.91 -20.61
CA GLU A 117 -16.07 12.68 -21.37
C GLU A 117 -17.51 12.17 -21.14
N GLY A 118 -17.68 11.07 -20.41
CA GLY A 118 -18.97 10.45 -20.12
C GLY A 118 -19.48 9.48 -21.18
N ARG A 119 -18.68 9.14 -22.20
CA ARG A 119 -19.05 8.12 -23.20
C ARG A 119 -19.07 6.74 -22.56
N LEU A 120 -20.05 5.93 -22.96
CA LEU A 120 -20.23 4.56 -22.47
C LEU A 120 -19.75 3.56 -23.52
N THR A 121 -18.93 2.60 -23.08
CA THR A 121 -18.45 1.48 -23.90
C THR A 121 -18.89 0.18 -23.26
N GLU A 122 -19.67 -0.64 -23.98
CA GLU A 122 -20.05 -1.99 -23.54
C GLU A 122 -19.02 -3.01 -24.03
N ILE A 123 -18.52 -3.84 -23.11
CA ILE A 123 -17.56 -4.90 -23.37
C ILE A 123 -18.23 -6.23 -23.00
N ARG A 124 -18.30 -7.16 -23.96
CA ARG A 124 -18.85 -8.50 -23.75
C ARG A 124 -17.75 -9.54 -23.82
N ALA A 125 -17.65 -10.37 -22.79
CA ALA A 125 -16.62 -11.40 -22.68
C ALA A 125 -17.16 -12.69 -22.09
N LYS A 126 -16.42 -13.80 -22.23
CA LYS A 126 -16.76 -15.08 -21.61
C LYS A 126 -16.38 -15.15 -20.13
N CYS A 127 -15.42 -14.33 -19.71
CA CYS A 127 -14.86 -14.33 -18.36
C CYS A 127 -14.44 -12.92 -17.98
N LEU A 128 -14.56 -12.60 -16.68
CA LEU A 128 -14.09 -11.35 -16.09
C LEU A 128 -12.86 -11.64 -15.22
N LEU A 129 -11.75 -10.96 -15.49
CA LEU A 129 -10.59 -10.91 -14.61
C LEU A 129 -10.56 -9.56 -13.88
N ILE A 130 -10.60 -9.59 -12.56
CA ILE A 130 -10.53 -8.38 -11.72
C ILE A 130 -9.12 -8.26 -11.15
N SER A 131 -8.40 -7.21 -11.53
CA SER A 131 -7.04 -6.90 -11.06
C SER A 131 -6.94 -5.59 -10.27
N ILE A 132 -8.09 -4.95 -9.99
CA ILE A 132 -8.18 -3.81 -9.06
C ILE A 132 -8.21 -4.31 -7.60
N PRO A 133 -7.80 -3.50 -6.61
CA PRO A 133 -7.91 -3.88 -5.21
C PRO A 133 -9.36 -4.27 -4.86
N PRO A 134 -9.63 -5.45 -4.30
CA PRO A 134 -10.99 -5.98 -4.09
C PRO A 134 -11.67 -5.35 -2.86
N THR A 135 -11.82 -4.03 -2.87
CA THR A 135 -12.61 -3.31 -1.86
C THR A 135 -14.08 -3.26 -2.27
N LEU A 136 -15.00 -3.19 -1.31
CA LEU A 136 -16.43 -3.06 -1.63
C LEU A 136 -16.75 -1.85 -2.52
N ALA A 137 -16.03 -0.74 -2.36
CA ALA A 137 -16.20 0.43 -3.21
C ALA A 137 -15.77 0.16 -4.66
N ASN A 138 -14.63 -0.51 -4.86
CA ASN A 138 -14.14 -0.89 -6.19
C ASN A 138 -15.01 -1.97 -6.84
N LEU A 139 -15.61 -2.85 -6.03
CA LEU A 139 -16.42 -3.96 -6.49
C LEU A 139 -17.91 -3.63 -6.65
N ALA A 140 -18.35 -2.44 -6.22
CA ALA A 140 -19.75 -2.02 -6.30
C ALA A 140 -20.37 -2.14 -7.70
N PRO A 141 -19.66 -1.84 -8.81
CA PRO A 141 -20.21 -2.00 -10.16
C PRO A 141 -20.40 -3.46 -10.60
N PHE A 142 -19.87 -4.43 -9.86
CA PHE A 142 -19.76 -5.82 -10.28
C PHE A 142 -20.86 -6.75 -9.74
N GLU A 143 -21.89 -6.18 -9.12
CA GLU A 143 -23.07 -6.91 -8.62
C GLU A 143 -22.70 -8.13 -7.77
N LEU A 144 -21.90 -7.94 -6.73
CA LEU A 144 -21.45 -9.02 -5.85
C LEU A 144 -22.64 -9.82 -5.32
N ASP A 145 -22.53 -11.15 -5.36
CA ASP A 145 -23.49 -12.01 -4.68
C ASP A 145 -23.26 -12.03 -3.16
N GLN A 146 -24.12 -12.74 -2.43
CA GLN A 146 -24.05 -12.76 -0.97
C GLN A 146 -22.76 -13.42 -0.46
N ASP A 147 -22.24 -14.44 -1.15
CA ASP A 147 -21.03 -15.15 -0.74
C ASP A 147 -19.80 -14.27 -0.98
N GLU A 148 -19.74 -13.60 -2.13
CA GLU A 148 -18.71 -12.62 -2.45
C GLU A 148 -18.72 -11.46 -1.46
N LEU A 149 -19.89 -10.92 -1.13
CA LEU A 149 -20.04 -9.86 -0.14
C LEU A 149 -19.55 -10.31 1.25
N ASN A 150 -19.85 -11.54 1.67
CA ASN A 150 -19.41 -12.11 2.93
C ASN A 150 -17.88 -12.25 3.01
N VAL A 151 -17.21 -12.46 1.88
CA VAL A 151 -15.74 -12.51 1.78
C VAL A 151 -15.16 -11.10 1.76
N PHE A 152 -15.53 -10.27 0.80
CA PHE A 152 -14.88 -8.98 0.58
C PHE A 152 -15.17 -7.93 1.66
N SER A 153 -16.25 -8.08 2.44
CA SER A 153 -16.56 -7.20 3.57
C SER A 153 -15.61 -7.36 4.76
N LYS A 154 -14.87 -8.46 4.85
CA LYS A 154 -13.88 -8.72 5.92
C LYS A 154 -12.58 -7.96 5.70
N LEU A 155 -12.28 -7.62 4.46
CA LEU A 155 -11.03 -6.97 4.09
C LEU A 155 -10.97 -5.56 4.68
N LYS A 156 -9.93 -5.33 5.47
CA LYS A 156 -9.53 -4.02 5.99
C LYS A 156 -8.23 -3.63 5.32
N GLY A 157 -8.01 -2.34 5.12
CA GLY A 157 -6.76 -1.85 4.56
C GLY A 157 -6.47 -0.44 5.01
N THR A 158 -5.36 0.08 4.52
CA THR A 158 -4.87 1.40 4.84
C THR A 158 -5.00 2.28 3.60
N LYS A 159 -5.61 3.47 3.72
CA LYS A 159 -5.62 4.46 2.64
C LYS A 159 -4.20 4.94 2.41
N ALA A 160 -3.75 4.87 1.16
CA ALA A 160 -2.43 5.28 0.73
C ALA A 160 -2.52 6.61 -0.01
N PHE A 161 -1.59 7.49 0.30
CA PHE A 161 -1.41 8.77 -0.36
C PHE A 161 0.07 8.96 -0.67
N ALA A 162 0.35 9.65 -1.77
CA ALA A 162 1.71 10.01 -2.14
C ALA A 162 1.77 11.43 -2.66
N GLY A 163 2.94 12.03 -2.58
CA GLY A 163 3.19 13.29 -3.25
C GLY A 163 4.66 13.53 -3.50
N ALA A 164 4.91 14.55 -4.31
CA ALA A 164 6.21 15.12 -4.57
C ALA A 164 6.24 16.52 -3.96
N VAL A 165 7.28 16.81 -3.19
CA VAL A 165 7.45 18.05 -2.44
C VAL A 165 8.85 18.60 -2.63
N VAL A 166 9.01 19.90 -2.36
CA VAL A 166 10.30 20.57 -2.30
C VAL A 166 10.37 21.38 -1.01
N ALA A 167 11.50 21.27 -0.32
CA ALA A 167 11.89 22.18 0.74
C ALA A 167 13.42 22.29 0.74
N SER A 168 13.95 23.52 0.81
CA SER A 168 15.40 23.74 0.77
C SER A 168 16.15 23.09 1.94
N THR A 169 15.43 22.81 3.04
CA THR A 169 15.94 22.27 4.31
C THR A 169 15.88 20.74 4.37
N LEU A 170 15.20 20.08 3.42
CA LEU A 170 15.25 18.62 3.35
C LEU A 170 16.65 18.18 2.91
N PRO A 171 17.28 17.24 3.63
CA PRO A 171 18.64 16.84 3.37
C PRO A 171 18.74 16.05 2.06
N LEU A 172 19.80 16.33 1.30
CA LEU A 172 20.14 15.58 0.10
C LEU A 172 20.50 14.13 0.44
N ASN A 173 20.20 13.20 -0.47
CA ASN A 173 20.57 11.78 -0.39
C ASN A 173 20.15 11.12 0.93
N THR A 174 19.04 11.57 1.52
CA THR A 174 18.62 11.17 2.86
C THR A 174 17.17 10.72 2.85
N SER A 175 16.90 9.65 3.60
CA SER A 175 15.55 9.19 3.87
C SER A 175 15.22 9.49 5.33
N ILE A 176 14.21 10.33 5.55
CA ILE A 176 13.65 10.57 6.88
C ILE A 176 12.48 9.61 7.04
N ILE A 177 12.60 8.67 7.98
CA ILE A 177 11.62 7.63 8.22
C ILE A 177 11.02 7.86 9.60
N ASN A 178 9.70 7.91 9.66
CA ASN A 178 8.99 8.06 10.92
C ASN A 178 9.12 6.78 11.72
N VAL A 179 9.70 6.85 12.92
CA VAL A 179 9.86 5.74 13.87
C VAL A 179 9.24 6.14 15.20
N ALA A 180 8.91 5.19 16.07
CA ALA A 180 8.40 5.59 17.38
C ALA A 180 9.43 6.32 18.24
N PRO A 181 8.97 7.26 19.08
CA PRO A 181 9.82 8.07 19.94
C PRO A 181 10.37 7.31 21.16
N SER A 182 9.84 6.13 21.48
CA SER A 182 10.11 5.45 22.77
C SER A 182 11.45 4.72 22.84
N GLY A 183 12.10 4.47 21.69
CA GLY A 183 13.27 3.60 21.60
C GLY A 183 12.96 2.09 21.70
N ASP A 184 11.68 1.72 21.89
CA ASP A 184 11.21 0.35 21.72
C ASP A 184 11.14 0.03 20.21
N TRP A 185 11.88 -0.99 19.78
CA TRP A 185 11.93 -1.43 18.39
C TRP A 185 10.59 -1.92 17.84
N LEU A 186 9.60 -2.18 18.70
CA LEU A 186 8.25 -2.62 18.34
C LEU A 186 7.21 -1.48 18.36
N ASP A 187 7.57 -0.29 18.81
CA ASP A 187 6.64 0.83 18.85
C ASP A 187 6.61 1.51 17.46
N TYR A 188 5.43 1.65 16.87
CA TYR A 188 5.23 2.32 15.57
C TYR A 188 3.94 3.12 15.57
N PRO A 189 3.84 4.15 14.70
CA PRO A 189 2.67 4.99 14.64
C PRO A 189 1.38 4.20 14.43
N GLU A 190 0.34 4.62 15.15
CA GLU A 190 -1.03 4.28 14.80
C GLU A 190 -1.42 4.88 13.43
N SER A 191 -2.63 4.57 12.96
CA SER A 191 -3.13 5.08 11.67
C SER A 191 -3.05 6.61 11.58
N ASN A 192 -2.96 7.13 10.35
CA ASN A 192 -2.80 8.55 10.03
C ASN A 192 -1.40 9.08 10.36
N PHE A 193 -0.42 8.54 9.63
CA PHE A 193 0.98 8.90 9.80
C PHE A 193 1.65 9.19 8.44
N ALA A 194 2.62 10.10 8.45
CA ALA A 194 3.59 10.21 7.38
C ALA A 194 4.64 9.12 7.59
N GLN A 195 4.85 8.27 6.58
CA GLN A 195 5.81 7.18 6.66
C GLN A 195 7.24 7.68 6.44
N TRP A 196 7.46 8.42 5.36
CA TRP A 196 8.79 8.93 5.03
C TRP A 196 8.77 10.15 4.11
N PHE A 197 9.85 10.92 4.21
CA PHE A 197 10.37 11.81 3.19
C PHE A 197 11.60 11.12 2.60
N LYS A 198 11.65 10.93 1.29
CA LYS A 198 12.81 10.33 0.62
C LYS A 198 13.20 11.18 -0.56
N THR A 199 14.46 11.59 -0.61
CA THR A 199 14.98 12.29 -1.78
C THR A 199 14.86 11.40 -3.02
N LEU A 200 14.38 11.96 -4.12
CA LEU A 200 14.57 11.37 -5.43
C LEU A 200 16.02 11.63 -5.82
N ASP A 201 16.73 10.63 -6.36
CA ASP A 201 18.10 10.78 -6.85
C ASP A 201 18.12 11.74 -8.06
N SER A 202 17.98 13.03 -7.79
CA SER A 202 17.77 14.11 -8.73
C SER A 202 18.56 15.34 -8.25
N PRO A 203 19.19 16.09 -9.18
CA PRO A 203 19.91 17.31 -8.84
C PRO A 203 19.00 18.43 -8.30
N ASP A 204 17.70 18.34 -8.53
CA ASP A 204 16.73 19.43 -8.34
C ASP A 204 16.02 19.41 -6.97
N ARG A 205 16.52 18.62 -6.00
CA ARG A 205 16.01 18.55 -4.61
C ARG A 205 14.52 18.21 -4.49
N TYR A 206 14.07 17.20 -5.24
CA TYR A 206 12.72 16.67 -5.11
C TYR A 206 12.65 15.57 -4.07
N ASP A 207 11.69 15.66 -3.15
CA ASP A 207 11.39 14.61 -2.20
C ASP A 207 10.06 13.97 -2.51
N LYS A 208 10.03 12.64 -2.49
CA LYS A 208 8.79 11.88 -2.45
C LYS A 208 8.36 11.73 -0.99
N VAL A 209 7.08 11.94 -0.75
CA VAL A 209 6.43 11.74 0.55
C VAL A 209 5.35 10.70 0.43
N MET A 210 5.25 9.85 1.44
CA MET A 210 4.22 8.82 1.51
C MET A 210 3.54 8.86 2.88
N MET A 211 2.21 8.80 2.87
CA MET A 211 1.40 8.88 4.07
C MET A 211 0.23 7.91 3.99
N PHE A 212 -0.14 7.41 5.16
CA PHE A 212 -1.07 6.31 5.29
C PHE A 212 -2.09 6.63 6.38
N GLY A 213 -3.34 6.26 6.12
CA GLY A 213 -4.44 6.58 7.02
C GLY A 213 -5.52 5.53 7.10
N ASP A 214 -6.40 5.73 8.06
CA ASP A 214 -7.66 5.01 8.15
C ASP A 214 -8.63 5.48 7.04
N ARG A 215 -9.83 4.88 7.02
CA ARG A 215 -10.87 5.17 6.02
C ARG A 215 -11.39 6.61 6.04
N ASN A 216 -11.21 7.32 7.15
CA ASN A 216 -11.69 8.69 7.36
C ASN A 216 -10.64 9.74 6.99
N LEU A 217 -9.39 9.35 6.72
CA LEU A 217 -8.38 10.30 6.26
C LEU A 217 -8.70 10.72 4.82
N ASP A 218 -9.05 11.99 4.66
CA ASP A 218 -9.23 12.63 3.36
C ASP A 218 -7.90 13.21 2.82
N ALA A 219 -7.89 13.56 1.53
CA ALA A 219 -6.72 14.11 0.84
C ALA A 219 -6.17 15.40 1.47
N GLN A 220 -7.04 16.31 1.91
CA GLN A 220 -6.62 17.58 2.50
C GLN A 220 -6.01 17.36 3.88
N SER A 221 -6.61 16.48 4.68
CA SER A 221 -6.13 16.08 5.99
C SER A 221 -4.79 15.32 5.89
N ALA A 222 -4.60 14.50 4.86
CA ALA A 222 -3.33 13.83 4.55
C ALA A 222 -2.20 14.81 4.19
N LYS A 223 -2.48 15.85 3.39
CA LYS A 223 -1.49 16.92 3.13
C LYS A 223 -1.08 17.65 4.41
N LYS A 224 -2.07 18.08 5.20
CA LYS A 224 -1.82 18.76 6.49
C LYS A 224 -1.04 17.87 7.46
N LEU A 225 -1.22 16.56 7.41
CA LEU A 225 -0.45 15.61 8.22
C LEU A 225 1.05 15.65 7.88
N VAL A 226 1.41 15.70 6.60
CA VAL A 226 2.81 15.84 6.17
C VAL A 226 3.39 17.19 6.56
N GLU A 227 2.66 18.28 6.34
CA GLU A 227 3.08 19.63 6.73
C GLU A 227 3.33 19.72 8.25
N ARG A 228 2.43 19.16 9.07
CA ARG A 228 2.62 19.07 10.52
C ARG A 228 3.84 18.23 10.90
N THR A 229 4.09 17.13 10.19
CA THR A 229 5.24 16.25 10.46
C THR A 229 6.54 16.98 10.12
N TYR A 230 6.59 17.66 8.99
CA TYR A 230 7.73 18.50 8.59
C TYR A 230 7.98 19.62 9.61
N ASN A 231 6.94 20.37 10.02
CA ASN A 231 7.11 21.44 11.00
C ASN A 231 7.62 20.92 12.35
N LYS A 232 7.17 19.74 12.80
CA LYS A 232 7.70 19.11 14.02
C LYS A 232 9.21 18.84 13.93
N LEU A 233 9.71 18.45 12.76
CA LEU A 233 11.14 18.22 12.56
C LEU A 233 11.94 19.53 12.61
N VAL A 234 11.39 20.61 12.05
CA VAL A 234 11.96 21.96 12.13
C VAL A 234 11.97 22.47 13.57
N ASP A 235 10.83 22.39 14.27
CA ASP A 235 10.68 22.86 15.65
C ASP A 235 11.61 22.11 16.62
N ALA A 236 11.88 20.82 16.35
CA ALA A 236 12.81 20.00 17.11
C ALA A 236 14.30 20.28 16.80
N GLY A 237 14.60 21.10 15.79
CA GLY A 237 15.96 21.35 15.30
C GLY A 237 16.57 20.18 14.51
N SER A 238 15.76 19.19 14.13
CA SER A 238 16.19 18.06 13.28
C SER A 238 16.34 18.47 11.81
N LEU A 239 15.66 19.54 11.39
CA LEU A 239 15.81 20.20 10.10
C LEU A 239 16.09 21.69 10.33
N GLU A 240 16.86 22.30 9.42
CA GLU A 240 17.03 23.75 9.43
C GLU A 240 15.67 24.45 9.25
N GLY A 241 15.46 25.56 9.93
CA GLY A 241 14.24 26.35 9.82
C GLY A 241 14.22 27.26 8.60
N GLY A 242 13.04 27.81 8.27
CA GLY A 242 12.90 28.95 7.35
C GLY A 242 12.28 28.66 5.99
N SER A 243 12.04 27.40 5.59
CA SER A 243 11.29 27.08 4.38
C SER A 243 9.98 26.35 4.69
N GLN A 244 8.89 26.76 4.03
CA GLN A 244 7.68 25.96 3.95
C GLN A 244 7.87 24.81 2.95
N LEU A 245 7.11 23.74 3.15
CA LEU A 245 7.06 22.62 2.21
C LEU A 245 6.17 23.01 1.02
N GLU A 246 6.74 23.00 -0.18
CA GLU A 246 6.02 23.21 -1.43
C GLU A 246 5.54 21.87 -1.99
N TRP A 247 4.27 21.78 -2.38
CA TRP A 247 3.72 20.59 -3.04
C TRP A 247 3.82 20.74 -4.56
N LEU A 248 4.52 19.81 -5.21
CA LEU A 248 4.56 19.71 -6.67
C LEU A 248 3.44 18.83 -7.21
N GLN A 249 3.16 17.73 -6.51
CA GLN A 249 2.12 16.78 -6.89
C GLN A 249 1.58 16.05 -5.67
N PHE A 250 0.31 15.66 -5.73
CA PHE A 250 -0.33 14.83 -4.71
C PHE A 250 -1.34 13.90 -5.35
N ALA A 251 -1.39 12.65 -4.88
CA ALA A 251 -2.34 11.65 -5.33
C ALA A 251 -2.85 10.79 -4.17
N GLU A 252 -4.13 10.46 -4.21
CA GLU A 252 -4.72 9.38 -3.43
C GLU A 252 -4.58 8.07 -4.22
N HIS A 253 -3.90 7.09 -3.64
CA HIS A 253 -3.62 5.79 -4.27
C HIS A 253 -4.62 4.70 -3.85
N GLY A 254 -5.72 5.07 -3.21
CA GLY A 254 -6.76 4.15 -2.74
C GLY A 254 -6.32 3.30 -1.54
N THR A 255 -6.95 2.14 -1.37
CA THR A 255 -6.69 1.23 -0.25
C THR A 255 -5.56 0.26 -0.58
N SER A 256 -4.59 0.17 0.32
CA SER A 256 -3.42 -0.72 0.28
C SER A 256 -3.40 -1.66 1.49
N ASN A 257 -2.48 -2.62 1.50
CA ASN A 257 -2.26 -3.54 2.64
C ASN A 257 -3.55 -4.19 3.14
N LEU A 258 -4.31 -4.77 2.19
CA LEU A 258 -5.54 -5.49 2.48
C LEU A 258 -5.26 -6.70 3.36
N ARG A 259 -6.02 -6.82 4.44
CA ARG A 259 -5.80 -7.77 5.52
C ARG A 259 -7.10 -8.13 6.23
N VAL A 260 -7.08 -9.20 6.99
CA VAL A 260 -8.19 -9.66 7.83
C VAL A 260 -7.71 -9.85 9.27
N THR A 261 -8.63 -10.17 10.19
CA THR A 261 -8.24 -10.44 11.58
C THR A 261 -7.71 -11.87 11.74
N THR A 262 -7.04 -12.14 12.87
CA THR A 262 -6.61 -13.49 13.22
C THR A 262 -7.79 -14.47 13.32
N GLU A 263 -8.97 -14.02 13.75
CA GLU A 263 -10.19 -14.83 13.79
C GLU A 263 -10.66 -15.22 12.39
N ASP A 264 -10.61 -14.29 11.43
CA ASP A 264 -10.93 -14.59 10.03
C ASP A 264 -9.93 -15.59 9.43
N LEU A 265 -8.63 -15.45 9.71
CA LEU A 265 -7.60 -16.43 9.30
C LEU A 265 -7.90 -17.82 9.90
N LYS A 266 -8.22 -17.89 11.19
CA LYS A 266 -8.62 -19.14 11.88
C LYS A 266 -9.92 -19.73 11.35
N ALA A 267 -10.80 -18.91 10.78
CA ALA A 267 -12.01 -19.34 10.10
C ALA A 267 -11.77 -19.80 8.66
N GLY A 268 -10.53 -19.68 8.15
CA GLY A 268 -10.13 -20.16 6.82
C GLY A 268 -10.12 -19.10 5.73
N PHE A 269 -10.12 -17.81 6.10
CA PHE A 269 -9.86 -16.74 5.16
C PHE A 269 -8.36 -16.75 4.81
N ILE A 270 -8.02 -17.07 3.57
CA ILE A 270 -6.64 -17.12 3.07
C ILE A 270 -6.52 -16.49 1.69
#